data_AF-A0A562NB80-F1
#
_entry.id   AF-A0A562NB80-F1
#
_cell.length_a   1.000
_cell.length_b   1.000
_cell.length_c   1.000
_cell.angle_alpha   90.00
_cell.angle_beta   90.00
_cell.angle_gamma   90.00
#
_symmetry.space_group_name_H-M   'P 1'
#
loop_
_entity.id
_entity.type
_entity.pdbx_description
1 polymer ?
#
loop_
_entity_poly.entity_id
_entity_poly.type
_entity_poly.pdbx_seq_one_letter_code
_entity_poly.pdbx_strand_id
1 'polypeptide(L)'
;EIGRILADAGYRGHNAPQSHKFRVFTAGQKRRVTPAIKRQMRRRSAVEPVIGHIKSEHRMGRNYLAGRQGDALNAILAAAGYNFSLLLRWLKDFLSLLIALLQLRPKSVAA
;
A
#
# COMPACT_ATOMS: atom_id res chain seq x y z
N GLU A 1 -11.75 -18.28 13.90
CA GLU A 1 -12.34 -17.07 14.52
C GLU A 1 -11.38 -15.89 14.46
N ILE A 2 -11.89 -14.67 14.19
CA ILE A 2 -11.08 -13.45 14.20
C ILE A 2 -10.90 -13.03 15.66
N GLY A 3 -9.74 -13.24 16.28
CA GLY A 3 -9.53 -12.90 17.70
C GLY A 3 -9.04 -11.48 17.98
N ARG A 4 -8.63 -10.73 16.94
CA ARG A 4 -7.97 -9.42 17.07
C ARG A 4 -8.23 -8.50 15.88
N ILE A 5 -8.29 -7.20 16.14
CA ILE A 5 -8.46 -6.15 15.13
C ILE A 5 -7.36 -5.09 15.30
N LEU A 6 -6.79 -4.63 14.20
CA LEU A 6 -5.94 -3.44 14.18
C LEU A 6 -6.78 -2.28 13.67
N ALA A 7 -6.83 -1.21 14.46
CA ALA A 7 -7.62 -0.03 14.14
C ALA A 7 -6.73 1.21 14.10
N ASP A 8 -7.23 2.26 13.45
CA ASP A 8 -6.51 3.53 13.33
C ASP A 8 -6.64 4.31 14.65
N ALA A 9 -5.80 5.33 14.84
CA ALA A 9 -5.73 6.06 16.12
C ALA A 9 -7.06 6.69 16.55
N GLY A 10 -7.94 7.03 15.60
CA GLY A 10 -9.26 7.61 15.84
C GLY A 10 -10.35 6.62 16.25
N TYR A 11 -10.07 5.31 16.26
CA TYR A 11 -11.07 4.32 16.61
C TYR A 11 -11.41 4.36 18.11
N ARG A 12 -12.67 4.68 18.44
CA ARG A 12 -13.16 4.83 19.82
C ARG A 12 -13.89 3.60 20.37
N GLY A 13 -13.91 2.50 19.63
CA GLY A 13 -14.71 1.33 19.98
C GLY A 13 -16.13 1.39 19.42
N HIS A 14 -16.76 0.23 19.36
CA HIS A 14 -18.19 0.06 19.10
C HIS A 14 -18.79 -0.79 20.23
N ASN A 15 -20.07 -0.60 20.52
CA ASN A 15 -20.81 -1.34 21.55
C ASN A 15 -21.04 -2.79 21.11
N ALA A 16 -19.96 -3.56 20.95
CA ALA A 16 -20.02 -4.97 20.64
C ALA A 16 -20.47 -5.74 21.90
N PRO A 17 -21.42 -6.69 21.78
CA PRO A 17 -21.82 -7.55 22.88
C PRO A 17 -20.61 -8.34 23.41
N GLN A 18 -20.65 -8.67 24.70
CA GLN A 18 -19.51 -9.27 25.41
C GLN A 18 -19.02 -10.60 24.80
N SER A 19 -19.91 -11.33 24.12
CA SER A 19 -19.63 -12.55 23.36
C SER A 19 -18.74 -12.33 22.13
N HIS A 20 -18.66 -11.10 21.60
CA HIS A 20 -17.91 -10.76 20.38
C HIS A 20 -16.88 -9.63 20.63
N LYS A 21 -16.33 -9.55 21.84
CA LYS A 21 -15.38 -8.49 22.21
C LYS A 21 -13.99 -8.79 21.65
N PHE A 22 -13.68 -8.26 20.48
CA PHE A 22 -12.35 -8.40 19.86
C PHE A 22 -11.27 -7.64 20.64
N ARG A 23 -10.04 -8.19 20.67
CA ARG A 23 -8.87 -7.41 21.12
C ARG A 23 -8.50 -6.40 20.03
N VAL A 24 -8.83 -5.13 20.28
CA VAL A 24 -8.51 -4.03 19.38
C VAL A 24 -7.16 -3.41 19.77
N PHE A 25 -6.28 -3.25 18.79
CA PHE A 25 -5.03 -2.51 18.93
C PHE A 25 -5.09 -1.27 18.04
N THR A 26 -4.84 -0.09 18.61
CA THR A 26 -4.89 1.17 17.87
C THR A 26 -3.50 1.65 17.45
N ALA A 27 -3.42 2.36 16.32
CA ALA A 27 -2.19 3.00 15.88
C ALA A 27 -1.61 3.90 17.00
N GLY A 28 -0.31 3.73 17.29
CA GLY A 28 0.39 4.47 18.37
C GLY A 28 0.37 3.80 19.75
N GLN A 29 -0.35 2.68 19.92
CA GLN A 29 -0.36 1.93 21.19
C GLN A 29 1.04 1.39 21.53
N LYS A 30 1.60 1.80 22.69
CA LYS A 30 2.93 1.37 23.15
C LYS A 30 2.91 0.14 24.07
N ARG A 31 1.83 -0.04 24.84
CA ARG A 31 1.71 -1.09 25.87
C ARG A 31 0.92 -2.30 25.35
N ARG A 32 1.27 -3.50 25.80
CA ARG A 32 0.61 -4.77 25.46
C ARG A 32 0.63 -5.11 23.96
N VAL A 33 1.59 -4.58 23.21
CA VAL A 33 1.79 -4.85 21.78
C VAL A 33 2.93 -5.86 21.61
N THR A 34 2.64 -7.03 21.04
CA THR A 34 3.66 -8.03 20.73
C THR A 34 4.47 -7.63 19.48
N PRO A 35 5.70 -8.15 19.28
CA PRO A 35 6.49 -7.87 18.08
C PRO A 35 5.76 -8.17 16.76
N ALA A 36 4.94 -9.22 16.74
CA ALA A 36 4.11 -9.58 15.58
C ALA A 36 3.05 -8.51 15.27
N ILE A 37 2.38 -8.00 16.31
CA ILE A 37 1.39 -6.91 16.18
C ILE A 37 2.09 -5.63 15.71
N LYS A 38 3.26 -5.30 16.28
CA LYS A 38 4.07 -4.15 15.87
C LYS A 38 4.51 -4.24 14.40
N ARG A 39 4.86 -5.44 13.90
CA ARG A 39 5.18 -5.66 12.47
C ARG A 39 3.95 -5.43 11.59
N GLN A 40 2.79 -5.94 11.99
CA GLN A 40 1.55 -5.77 11.23
C GLN A 40 1.10 -4.30 11.19
N MET A 41 1.21 -3.58 12.31
CA MET A 41 0.95 -2.13 12.35
C MET A 41 1.90 -1.36 11.43
N ARG A 42 3.22 -1.63 11.47
CA ARG A 42 4.19 -1.00 10.55
C ARG A 42 3.86 -1.25 9.09
N ARG A 43 3.45 -2.47 8.74
CA ARG A 43 3.03 -2.81 7.37
C ARG A 43 1.80 -1.99 6.94
N ARG A 44 0.80 -1.80 7.83
CA ARG A 44 -0.37 -0.96 7.52
C ARG A 44 0.01 0.50 7.31
N SER A 45 0.83 1.06 8.22
CA SER A 45 1.30 2.44 8.10
C SER A 45 2.09 2.71 6.81
N ALA A 46 2.79 1.71 6.25
CA ALA A 46 3.45 1.84 4.96
C ALA A 46 2.47 1.81 3.75
N VAL A 47 1.31 1.18 3.90
CA VAL A 47 0.28 1.06 2.85
C VAL A 47 -0.67 2.25 2.84
N GLU A 48 -0.89 2.90 3.98
CA GLU A 48 -1.78 4.07 4.10
C GLU A 48 -1.42 5.22 3.13
N PRO A 49 -0.14 5.63 2.98
CA PRO A 49 0.25 6.63 1.99
C PRO A 49 -0.08 6.20 0.56
N VAL A 50 0.13 4.91 0.24
CA VAL A 50 -0.19 4.36 -1.10
C VAL A 50 -1.70 4.46 -1.36
N ILE A 51 -2.54 4.11 -0.37
CA ILE A 51 -4.00 4.29 -0.47
C ILE A 51 -4.35 5.77 -0.64
N GLY A 52 -3.67 6.67 0.08
CA GLY A 52 -3.80 8.11 -0.08
C GLY A 52 -3.53 8.56 -1.52
N HIS A 53 -2.38 8.18 -2.08
CA HIS A 53 -2.02 8.48 -3.48
C HIS A 53 -3.00 7.88 -4.47
N ILE A 54 -3.49 6.66 -4.24
CA ILE A 54 -4.48 6.04 -5.13
C ILE A 54 -5.78 6.85 -5.15
N LYS A 55 -6.22 7.31 -3.96
CA LYS A 55 -7.40 8.17 -3.82
C LYS A 55 -7.25 9.53 -4.51
N SER A 56 -6.12 10.20 -4.33
CA SER A 56 -5.91 11.58 -4.84
C SER A 56 -5.42 11.63 -6.29
N GLU A 57 -4.46 10.80 -6.67
CA GLU A 57 -3.72 10.94 -7.94
C GLU A 57 -4.11 9.89 -8.98
N HIS A 58 -4.52 8.68 -8.57
CA HIS A 58 -4.84 7.59 -9.50
C HIS A 58 -6.33 7.43 -9.80
N ARG A 59 -7.05 8.56 -9.84
CA ARG A 59 -8.45 8.66 -10.33
C ARG A 59 -9.47 7.80 -9.56
N MET A 60 -9.11 7.19 -8.43
CA MET A 60 -10.06 6.42 -7.62
C MET A 60 -11.23 7.31 -7.14
N GLY A 61 -10.99 8.60 -6.87
CA GLY A 61 -12.05 9.56 -6.56
C GLY A 61 -12.94 9.98 -7.75
N ARG A 62 -12.65 9.55 -8.97
CA ARG A 62 -13.41 9.87 -10.20
C ARG A 62 -14.04 8.61 -10.76
N ASN A 63 -14.99 8.04 -10.01
CA ASN A 63 -15.75 6.89 -10.46
C ASN A 63 -16.89 7.31 -11.40
N TYR A 64 -16.88 6.81 -12.64
CA TYR A 64 -17.97 7.00 -13.62
C TYR A 64 -18.87 5.76 -13.75
N LEU A 65 -18.56 4.68 -13.01
CA LEU A 65 -19.34 3.45 -13.00
C LEU A 65 -20.46 3.54 -11.96
N ALA A 66 -21.63 2.99 -12.30
CA ALA A 66 -22.81 3.09 -11.47
C ALA A 66 -22.86 2.03 -10.34
N GLY A 67 -23.29 2.47 -9.16
CA GLY A 67 -23.63 1.61 -8.03
C GLY A 67 -22.45 0.89 -7.37
N ARG A 68 -22.77 0.05 -6.38
CA ARG A 68 -21.76 -0.65 -5.55
C ARG A 68 -20.79 -1.53 -6.36
N GLN A 69 -21.27 -2.14 -7.44
CA GLN A 69 -20.40 -2.93 -8.32
C GLN A 69 -19.40 -2.03 -9.06
N GLY A 70 -19.85 -0.86 -9.54
CA GLY A 70 -19.00 0.14 -10.15
C GLY A 70 -17.91 0.65 -9.20
N ASP A 71 -18.28 0.95 -7.95
CA ASP A 71 -17.31 1.37 -6.91
C ASP A 71 -16.22 0.32 -6.66
N ALA A 72 -16.61 -0.95 -6.58
CA ALA A 72 -15.67 -2.05 -6.40
C ALA A 72 -14.74 -2.20 -7.61
N LEU A 73 -15.28 -2.14 -8.83
CA LEU A 73 -14.49 -2.23 -10.05
C LEU A 73 -13.51 -1.06 -10.18
N ASN A 74 -13.96 0.17 -9.91
CA ASN A 74 -13.12 1.36 -9.96
C ASN A 74 -11.95 1.28 -8.97
N ALA A 75 -12.19 0.80 -7.74
CA ALA A 75 -11.14 0.58 -6.76
C ALA A 75 -10.07 -0.42 -7.24
N ILE A 76 -10.51 -1.55 -7.83
CA ILE A 76 -9.62 -2.59 -8.36
C ILE A 76 -8.79 -2.05 -9.53
N LEU A 77 -9.44 -1.38 -10.48
CA LEU A 77 -8.77 -0.83 -11.67
C LEU A 77 -7.80 0.29 -11.32
N ALA A 78 -8.15 1.19 -10.38
CA ALA A 78 -7.23 2.22 -9.90
C ALA A 78 -5.98 1.62 -9.25
N ALA A 79 -6.15 0.58 -8.42
CA ALA A 79 -5.03 -0.14 -7.81
C ALA A 79 -4.16 -0.87 -8.85
N ALA A 80 -4.77 -1.53 -9.84
CA ALA A 80 -4.06 -2.17 -10.94
C ALA A 80 -3.25 -1.15 -11.76
N GLY A 81 -3.87 -0.02 -12.13
CA GLY A 81 -3.22 1.07 -12.84
C GLY A 81 -2.04 1.66 -12.08
N TYR A 82 -2.17 1.83 -10.75
CA TYR A 82 -1.05 2.23 -9.89
C TYR A 82 0.12 1.23 -9.97
N ASN A 83 -0.16 -0.07 -9.81
CA ASN A 83 0.86 -1.11 -9.87
C ASN A 83 1.57 -1.15 -11.23
N PHE A 84 0.82 -1.05 -12.34
CA PHE A 84 1.41 -0.97 -13.67
C PHE A 84 2.29 0.27 -13.83
N SER A 85 1.90 1.42 -13.27
CA SER A 85 2.73 2.63 -13.32
C SER A 85 4.07 2.46 -12.59
N LEU A 86 4.11 1.73 -11.47
CA LEU A 86 5.34 1.40 -10.77
C LEU A 86 6.23 0.45 -11.60
N LEU A 87 5.64 -0.58 -12.20
CA LEU A 87 6.36 -1.53 -13.04
C LEU A 87 6.99 -0.83 -14.25
N LEU A 88 6.24 0.06 -14.92
CA LEU A 88 6.73 0.81 -16.07
C LEU A 88 7.85 1.79 -15.68
N ARG A 89 7.77 2.43 -14.51
CA ARG A 89 8.85 3.29 -13.97
C ARG A 89 10.12 2.47 -13.73
N TRP A 90 10.00 1.32 -13.07
CA TRP A 90 11.12 0.41 -12.84
C TRP A 90 11.76 -0.06 -14.15
N LEU A 91 10.93 -0.46 -15.13
CA LEU A 91 11.41 -0.91 -16.43
C LEU A 91 12.14 0.22 -17.18
N LYS A 92 11.62 1.45 -17.12
CA LYS A 92 12.28 2.62 -17.71
C LYS A 92 13.67 2.84 -17.10
N ASP A 93 13.80 2.77 -15.78
CA ASP A 93 15.08 2.96 -15.09
C ASP A 93 16.06 1.84 -15.44
N PHE A 94 15.58 0.59 -15.45
CA PHE A 94 16.37 -0.57 -15.85
C PHE A 94 16.90 -0.45 -17.29
N LEU A 95 16.04 -0.10 -18.25
CA LEU A 95 16.45 0.10 -19.64
C LEU A 95 17.43 1.26 -19.78
N SER A 96 17.25 2.34 -19.01
CA SER A 96 18.16 3.48 -19.02
C SER A 96 19.57 3.09 -18.55
N LEU A 97 19.65 2.25 -17.49
CA LEU A 97 20.92 1.70 -17.00
C LEU A 97 21.55 0.73 -18.00
N LEU A 98 20.75 -0.12 -18.64
CA LEU A 98 21.24 -1.05 -19.66
C LEU A 98 21.84 -0.30 -20.86
N ILE A 99 21.17 0.75 -21.33
CA ILE A 99 21.67 1.60 -22.41
C ILE A 99 22.98 2.27 -21.97
N ALA A 100 23.04 2.85 -20.76
CA ALA A 100 24.27 3.47 -20.26
C ALA A 100 25.44 2.48 -20.19
N LEU A 101 25.20 1.24 -19.76
CA LEU A 101 26.21 0.18 -19.73
C LEU A 101 26.71 -0.17 -21.13
N LEU A 102 25.82 -0.27 -22.12
CA LEU A 102 26.19 -0.55 -23.51
C LEU A 102 26.99 0.59 -24.15
N GLN A 103 26.82 1.83 -23.68
CA GLN A 103 27.56 3.00 -24.15
C GLN A 103 28.91 3.18 -23.45
N LEU A 104 29.21 2.42 -22.40
CA LEU A 104 30.55 2.41 -21.79
C LEU A 104 31.54 1.78 -22.77
N ARG A 105 32.30 2.62 -23.48
CA ARG A 105 33.43 2.15 -24.29
C ARG A 105 34.52 1.60 -23.36
N PRO A 106 35.09 0.41 -23.62
CA PRO A 106 36.27 -0.05 -22.90
C PRO A 106 37.39 0.96 -23.13
N LYS A 107 38.02 1.43 -22.04
CA LYS A 107 39.27 2.20 -22.16
C LYS A 107 40.29 1.29 -22.85
N SER A 108 40.86 1.77 -23.95
CA SER A 108 42.04 1.16 -24.56
C SER A 108 43.08 0.96 -23.47
N VAL A 109 43.41 -0.30 -23.17
CA VAL A 109 44.56 -0.62 -22.33
C VAL A 109 45.77 -0.30 -23.19
N ALA A 110 46.38 0.87 -22.97
CA ALA A 110 47.63 1.24 -23.61
C ALA A 110 48.69 0.19 -23.22
N ALA A 111 49.31 -0.39 -24.25
CA ALA A 111 50.40 -1.36 -24.15
C ALA A 111 51.70 -0.70 -23.66
#